data_AF-A0A949U040-F1
#
_entry.id   AF-A0A949U040-F1
#
_cell.length_a   1.000
_cell.length_b   1.000
_cell.length_c   1.000
_cell.angle_alpha   90.00
_cell.angle_beta   90.00
_cell.angle_gamma   90.00
#
_symmetry.space_group_name_H-M   'P 1'
#
loop_
_entity.id
_entity.type
_entity.pdbx_description
1 polymer ?
#
loop_
_entity_poly.entity_id
_entity_poly.type
_entity_poly.pdbx_seq_one_letter_code
_entity_poly.pdbx_strand_id
1 'polypeptide(L)'
;MNISLSMLIEKLEHHKPQTYITRQEPIYIKAIKQISKNQTLFESSILYMSKASLLPQTDIYSDPINLLCISDTPLPSQYLESSNFNLIVLENCNDFFQKINFRKGIFNLI
;
A
#
# COMPACT_ATOMS: atom_id res chain seq x y z
N MET A 1 -9.32 -12.38 9.27
CA MET A 1 -10.14 -11.27 8.75
C MET A 1 -9.70 -11.07 7.31
N ASN A 2 -10.57 -11.26 6.31
CA ASN A 2 -10.23 -11.04 4.90
C ASN A 2 -10.87 -9.70 4.50
N ILE A 3 -10.08 -8.62 4.48
CA ILE A 3 -10.54 -7.32 3.99
C ILE A 3 -10.26 -7.28 2.50
N SER A 4 -11.23 -6.92 1.66
CA SER A 4 -10.94 -6.69 0.25
C SER A 4 -10.23 -5.35 0.07
N LEU A 5 -9.38 -5.25 -0.96
CA LEU A 5 -8.71 -3.99 -1.28
C LEU A 5 -9.73 -2.87 -1.57
N SER A 6 -10.87 -3.20 -2.18
CA SER A 6 -11.98 -2.26 -2.40
C SER A 6 -12.54 -1.69 -1.10
N MET A 7 -12.83 -2.54 -0.09
CA MET A 7 -13.30 -2.08 1.22
C MET A 7 -12.27 -1.18 1.91
N LEU A 8 -10.97 -1.43 1.70
CA LEU A 8 -9.92 -0.56 2.23
C LEU A 8 -9.95 0.82 1.57
N ILE A 9 -10.10 0.88 0.25
CA ILE A 9 -10.19 2.13 -0.50
C ILE A 9 -11.41 2.95 -0.07
N GLU A 10 -12.58 2.32 0.06
CA GLU A 10 -13.81 2.95 0.55
C GLU A 10 -13.60 3.63 1.91
N LYS A 11 -12.95 2.94 2.86
CA LYS A 11 -12.68 3.53 4.17
C LYS A 11 -11.64 4.66 4.12
N LEU A 12 -10.82 4.69 3.09
CA LEU A 12 -9.82 5.74 2.87
C LEU A 12 -10.36 6.92 2.06
N GLU A 13 -11.59 6.89 1.54
CA GLU A 13 -12.13 7.94 0.66
C GLU A 13 -12.01 9.36 1.23
N HIS A 14 -12.15 9.52 2.54
CA HIS A 14 -11.99 10.81 3.23
C HIS A 14 -10.58 11.42 3.07
N HIS A 15 -9.59 10.57 2.81
CA HIS A 15 -8.20 10.95 2.52
C HIS A 15 -7.93 11.17 1.02
N LYS A 16 -8.96 11.09 0.17
CA LYS A 16 -8.88 11.28 -1.29
C LYS A 16 -7.75 10.46 -1.93
N PRO A 17 -7.79 9.12 -1.79
CA PRO A 17 -6.71 8.26 -2.27
C PRO A 17 -6.62 8.32 -3.80
N GLN A 18 -5.40 8.42 -4.33
CA GLN A 18 -5.16 8.10 -5.74
C GLN A 18 -4.92 6.59 -5.85
N THR A 19 -5.64 5.91 -6.73
CA THR A 19 -5.56 4.46 -6.86
C THR A 19 -5.10 4.07 -8.26
N TYR A 20 -4.14 3.15 -8.32
CA TYR A 20 -3.62 2.55 -9.54
C TYR A 20 -3.69 1.04 -9.35
N ILE A 21 -4.80 0.43 -9.76
CA ILE A 21 -5.07 -1.00 -9.58
C ILE A 21 -5.07 -1.64 -10.97
N THR A 22 -4.21 -2.63 -11.17
CA THR A 22 -4.00 -3.25 -12.49
C THR A 22 -4.80 -4.53 -12.66
N ARG A 23 -5.36 -5.08 -11.58
CA ARG A 23 -6.12 -6.33 -11.58
C ARG A 23 -7.63 -6.12 -11.51
N GLN A 24 -8.37 -6.90 -12.29
CA GLN A 24 -9.85 -6.91 -12.30
C GLN A 24 -10.47 -7.87 -11.27
N GLU A 25 -9.67 -8.81 -10.75
CA GLU A 25 -10.13 -9.79 -9.76
C GLU A 25 -10.14 -9.22 -8.33
N PRO A 26 -11.04 -9.69 -7.45
CA PRO A 26 -11.07 -9.25 -6.06
C PRO A 26 -9.80 -9.66 -5.31
N ILE A 27 -9.09 -8.65 -4.79
CA ILE A 27 -7.88 -8.84 -3.98
C ILE A 27 -8.25 -8.86 -2.51
N TYR A 28 -7.85 -9.92 -1.81
CA TYR A 28 -8.08 -10.08 -0.36
C TYR A 28 -6.78 -9.90 0.42
N ILE A 29 -6.78 -8.93 1.33
CA ILE A 29 -5.67 -8.60 2.22
C ILE A 29 -5.80 -9.43 3.50
N LYS A 30 -4.78 -10.25 3.77
CA LYS A 30 -4.65 -11.08 4.98
C LYS A 30 -3.84 -10.41 6.07
N ALA A 31 -2.90 -9.55 5.69
CA ALA A 31 -2.03 -8.84 6.62
C ALA A 31 -1.58 -7.50 6.04
N ILE A 32 -1.10 -6.63 6.93
CA ILE A 32 -0.53 -5.33 6.57
C ILE A 32 0.86 -5.27 7.18
N LYS A 33 1.86 -4.92 6.37
CA LYS A 33 3.26 -4.87 6.79
C LYS A 33 3.87 -3.53 6.38
N GLN A 34 4.68 -2.93 7.24
CA GLN A 34 5.54 -1.83 6.82
C GLN A 34 6.68 -2.39 5.96
N ILE A 35 7.02 -1.72 4.87
CA ILE A 35 8.19 -2.07 4.06
C ILE A 35 9.45 -1.86 4.90
N SER A 36 10.29 -2.89 4.96
CA SER A 36 11.64 -2.76 5.50
C SER A 36 12.63 -2.36 4.39
N LYS A 37 13.66 -1.59 4.74
CA LYS A 37 14.63 -1.02 3.79
C LYS A 37 15.30 -2.05 2.86
N ASN A 38 15.38 -3.31 3.28
CA ASN A 38 16.02 -4.40 2.54
C ASN A 38 15.02 -5.49 2.13
N GLN A 39 13.72 -5.18 2.08
CA GLN A 39 12.72 -6.17 1.71
C GLN A 39 12.81 -6.50 0.23
N THR A 40 13.02 -7.78 -0.08
CA THR A 40 13.10 -8.31 -1.44
C THR A 40 11.93 -9.25 -1.76
N LEU A 41 11.20 -9.72 -0.75
CA LEU A 41 10.10 -10.66 -0.90
C LEU A 41 8.78 -9.97 -0.59
N PHE A 42 7.83 -10.14 -1.51
CA PHE A 42 6.50 -9.56 -1.41
C PHE A 42 5.44 -10.63 -1.66
N GLU A 43 4.34 -10.54 -0.91
CA GLU A 43 3.21 -11.45 -1.01
C GLU A 43 1.98 -10.69 -1.49
N SER A 44 1.31 -11.20 -2.52
CA SER A 44 0.11 -10.58 -3.12
C SER A 44 -1.12 -10.54 -2.19
N SER A 45 -1.07 -11.23 -1.04
CA SER A 45 -2.12 -11.18 -0.02
C SER A 45 -1.82 -10.20 1.12
N ILE A 46 -0.71 -9.45 1.02
CA ILE A 46 -0.28 -8.46 2.00
C ILE A 46 -0.42 -7.06 1.41
N LEU A 47 -0.91 -6.13 2.24
CA LEU A 47 -0.83 -4.71 1.95
C LEU A 47 0.43 -4.16 2.58
N TYR A 48 1.37 -3.74 1.74
CA TYR A 48 2.60 -3.12 2.20
C TYR A 48 2.39 -1.63 2.39
N MET A 49 3.00 -1.07 3.42
CA MET A 49 2.90 0.36 3.74
C MET A 49 4.28 1.00 3.75
N SER A 50 4.38 2.15 3.10
CA SER A 50 5.62 2.95 3.11
C SER A 50 5.33 4.43 2.87
N LYS A 51 6.31 5.26 3.21
CA LYS A 51 6.45 6.59 2.65
C LYS A 51 7.09 6.50 1.26
N ALA A 52 6.78 7.43 0.37
CA ALA A 52 7.38 7.50 -0.96
C ALA A 52 8.92 7.59 -0.87
N SER A 53 9.43 8.39 0.08
CA SER A 53 10.87 8.53 0.36
C SER A 53 11.58 7.25 0.83
N LEU A 54 10.83 6.23 1.27
CA LEU A 54 11.36 4.97 1.80
C LEU A 54 11.10 3.78 0.88
N LEU A 55 10.51 4.00 -0.28
CA LEU A 55 10.29 2.93 -1.25
C LEU A 55 11.62 2.39 -1.78
N PRO A 56 11.77 1.07 -1.89
CA PRO A 56 12.99 0.48 -2.40
C PRO A 56 13.15 0.77 -3.90
N GLN A 57 14.38 0.91 -4.39
CA GLN A 57 14.64 1.21 -5.81
C GLN A 57 14.75 -0.05 -6.68
N THR A 58 14.17 -1.18 -6.26
CA THR A 58 14.32 -2.47 -6.95
C THR A 58 13.13 -2.75 -7.86
N ASP A 59 13.39 -3.40 -9.00
CA ASP A 59 12.42 -3.61 -10.08
C ASP A 59 12.00 -5.08 -10.27
N ILE A 60 12.52 -6.02 -9.46
CA ILE A 60 12.26 -7.45 -9.67
C ILE A 60 11.24 -7.93 -8.64
N TYR A 61 9.99 -8.03 -9.09
CA TYR A 61 8.90 -8.62 -8.32
C TYR A 61 8.25 -9.72 -9.15
N SER A 62 8.19 -10.93 -8.58
CA SER A 62 7.58 -12.10 -9.23
C SER A 62 6.05 -12.05 -9.24
N ASP A 63 5.48 -11.33 -8.27
CA ASP A 63 4.04 -11.25 -8.02
C ASP A 63 3.62 -9.80 -7.82
N PRO A 64 2.37 -9.45 -8.16
CA PRO A 64 1.90 -8.10 -7.94
C PRO A 64 1.75 -7.78 -6.47
N ILE A 65 2.13 -6.55 -6.15
CA ILE A 65 2.31 -6.04 -4.81
C ILE A 65 1.20 -5.05 -4.53
N ASN A 66 0.50 -5.22 -3.42
CA ASN A 66 -0.43 -4.20 -2.93
C ASN A 66 0.34 -3.23 -2.04
N LEU A 67 0.35 -1.96 -2.40
CA LEU A 67 1.12 -0.92 -1.75
C LEU A 67 0.19 0.24 -1.36
N LEU A 68 0.19 0.58 -0.09
CA LEU A 68 -0.38 1.81 0.44
C LEU A 68 0.77 2.76 0.74
N CYS A 69 0.92 3.77 -0.10
CA CYS A 69 2.00 4.74 -0.03
C CYS A 69 1.50 6.09 0.51
N ILE A 70 2.29 6.72 1.37
CA ILE A 70 2.07 8.11 1.77
C ILE A 70 3.04 8.98 0.97
N SER A 71 2.50 9.92 0.21
CA SER A 71 3.27 10.80 -0.66
C SER A 71 3.90 11.94 0.15
N ASP A 72 5.05 11.68 0.77
CA ASP A 72 5.89 12.70 1.42
C ASP A 72 6.90 13.33 0.45
N THR A 73 7.18 12.63 -0.65
CA THR A 73 7.93 13.09 -1.82
C THR A 73 7.23 12.59 -3.09
N PRO A 74 7.50 13.18 -4.27
CA PRO A 74 7.00 12.63 -5.53
C PRO A 74 7.33 11.15 -5.66
N LEU A 75 6.33 10.35 -6.07
CA LEU A 75 6.50 8.92 -6.27
C LEU A 75 7.36 8.67 -7.52
N PRO A 76 8.31 7.74 -7.50
CA PRO A 76 9.06 7.38 -8.70
C PRO A 76 8.13 6.81 -9.78
N SER A 77 8.31 7.21 -11.05
CA SER A 77 7.42 6.85 -12.16
C SER A 77 7.27 5.33 -12.35
N GLN A 78 8.32 4.57 -12.02
CA GLN A 78 8.31 3.10 -12.07
C GLN A 78 7.16 2.47 -11.27
N TYR A 79 6.69 3.11 -10.19
CA TYR A 79 5.58 2.63 -9.37
C TYR A 79 4.21 2.96 -9.95
N LEU A 80 4.13 3.99 -10.81
CA LEU A 80 2.90 4.41 -11.48
C LEU A 80 2.69 3.68 -12.80
N GLU A 81 3.78 3.38 -13.50
CA GLU A 81 3.78 2.78 -14.84
C GLU A 81 3.82 1.25 -14.82
N SER A 82 4.25 0.64 -13.72
CA SER A 82 4.39 -0.81 -13.62
C SER A 82 3.05 -1.50 -13.32
N SER A 83 2.71 -2.50 -14.14
CA SER A 83 1.53 -3.35 -13.94
C SER A 83 1.63 -4.27 -12.71
N ASN A 84 2.81 -4.36 -12.09
CA ASN A 84 3.07 -5.21 -10.93
C ASN A 84 2.65 -4.59 -9.60
N PHE A 85 2.08 -3.38 -9.58
CA PHE A 85 1.62 -2.76 -8.34
C PHE A 85 0.11 -2.49 -8.37
N ASN A 86 -0.53 -2.81 -7.25
CA ASN A 86 -1.80 -2.20 -6.87
C ASN A 86 -1.47 -1.13 -5.85
N LEU A 87 -1.45 0.12 -6.29
CA LEU A 87 -0.98 1.24 -5.51
C LEU A 87 -2.15 2.10 -5.03
N ILE A 88 -2.15 2.42 -3.75
CA ILE A 88 -3.02 3.41 -3.12
C ILE A 88 -2.11 4.50 -2.57
N VAL A 89 -2.24 5.73 -3.07
CA VAL A 89 -1.45 6.87 -2.62
C VAL A 89 -2.31 7.80 -1.77
N LEU A 90 -1.84 8.11 -0.57
CA LEU A 90 -2.43 9.11 0.31
C LEU A 90 -1.54 10.36 0.33
N GLU A 91 -2.10 11.48 -0.10
CA GLU A 91 -1.44 12.79 -0.02
C GLU A 91 -1.74 13.47 1.32
N ASN A 92 -0.77 14.21 1.86
CA ASN A 92 -0.93 15.03 3.07
C ASN A 92 -1.41 14.28 4.33
N CYS A 93 -1.15 12.96 4.38
CA CYS A 93 -1.59 12.07 5.47
C CYS A 93 -0.43 11.69 6.41
N ASN A 94 0.44 12.63 6.78
CA ASN A 94 1.62 12.35 7.63
C ASN A 94 1.26 11.77 9.00
N ASP A 95 0.10 12.13 9.55
CA ASP A 95 -0.39 11.61 10.82
C ASP A 95 -0.95 10.18 10.70
N PHE A 96 -1.38 9.78 9.50
CA PHE A 96 -2.00 8.49 9.24
C PHE A 96 -1.01 7.33 9.45
N PHE A 97 0.24 7.50 9.00
CA PHE A 97 1.29 6.50 9.22
C PHE A 97 1.53 6.23 10.71
N GLN A 98 1.47 7.28 11.54
CA GLN A 98 1.72 7.19 12.98
C GLN A 98 0.51 6.64 13.73
N LYS A 99 -0.71 6.92 13.24
CA LYS A 99 -1.98 6.45 13.82
C LYS A 99 -2.27 4.98 13.53
N ILE A 100 -1.70 4.41 12.47
CA ILE A 100 -1.73 2.96 12.26
C ILE A 100 -0.82 2.30 13.30
N ASN A 101 -1.36 2.12 14.49
CA ASN A 101 -0.75 1.30 15.52
C ASN A 101 -0.87 -0.17 15.06
N PHE A 102 0.24 -0.73 14.58
CA PHE A 102 0.38 -2.14 14.16
C PHE A 102 0.24 -3.15 15.32
N ARG A 103 -0.56 -2.85 16.34
CA ARG A 103 -0.87 -3.77 17.42
C ARG A 103 -1.85 -4.82 16.90
N LYS A 104 -1.30 -5.97 16.53
CA LYS A 104 -2.02 -7.25 16.34
C LYS A 104 -2.97 -7.34 15.14
N GLY A 105 -2.60 -6.80 13.98
CA GLY A 105 -3.27 -7.14 12.72
C GLY A 105 -4.73 -6.66 12.58
N ILE A 106 -5.14 -5.66 13.36
CA ILE A 106 -6.47 -5.05 13.27
C ILE A 106 -6.32 -3.61 12.78
N PHE A 107 -6.97 -3.31 11.66
CA PHE A 107 -7.04 -1.99 11.06
C PHE A 107 -8.17 -1.20 11.75
N ASN A 108 -7.83 -0.37 12.73
CA ASN A 108 -8.76 0.62 13.28
C ASN A 108 -8.48 1.96 12.61
N LEU A 109 -9.30 2.30 11.62
CA LEU A 109 -9.42 3.67 11.12
C LEU A 109 -10.28 4.41 12.15
N ILE A 110 -9.67 5.33 12.90
CA ILE A 110 -10.33 6.22 13.85
C ILE A 110 -10.66 7.52 13.12
#